data_AF-A0A2E0TLH0-F1
#
_entry.id   AF-A0A2E0TLH0-F1
#
_cell.length_a   1.000
_cell.length_b   1.000
_cell.length_c   1.000
_cell.angle_alpha   90.00
_cell.angle_beta   90.00
_cell.angle_gamma   90.00
#
_symmetry.space_group_name_H-M   'P 1'
#
loop_
_entity.id
_entity.type
_entity.pdbx_description
1 polymer ?
#
loop_
_entity_poly.entity_id
_entity_poly.type
_entity_poly.pdbx_seq_one_letter_code
_entity_poly.pdbx_strand_id
1 'polypeptide(L)'
;MVRFGSEKIAWVASCALALALACGGDEGGEEPPSEETSGAEQATTTTEPSEPAAAHTVRPRDPEEIPRAPKPWEEMTAQEKGQFMGDEVLPYMRALFQEYDAERYADFGCATCHGADMNARGFAMPNQDILALHPSGSPEQRQMVEAHPEMVRFMFNHVLPAMRDMIGAEPYDAETGEGFSCYTCHPHAE
;
A
#
# COMPACT_ATOMS: atom_id res chain seq x y z
N MET A 1 51.12 -8.34 -9.19
CA MET A 1 50.52 -9.20 -10.23
C MET A 1 50.54 -10.64 -9.73
N VAL A 2 49.44 -11.08 -9.12
CA VAL A 2 49.23 -12.47 -8.71
C VAL A 2 47.91 -12.91 -9.32
N ARG A 3 47.93 -14.06 -10.01
CA ARG A 3 46.90 -14.55 -10.91
C ARG A 3 45.75 -15.24 -10.17
N PHE A 4 44.58 -15.09 -10.80
CA PHE A 4 43.33 -15.86 -10.71
C PHE A 4 43.42 -17.29 -10.16
N GLY A 5 42.47 -17.62 -9.28
CA GLY A 5 41.96 -18.97 -9.05
C GLY A 5 40.43 -18.92 -9.05
N SER A 6 39.83 -19.38 -10.15
CA SER A 6 38.39 -19.49 -10.37
C SER A 6 38.04 -20.98 -10.28
N GLU A 7 37.32 -21.38 -9.23
CA GLU A 7 36.83 -22.75 -9.08
C GLU A 7 35.32 -22.76 -9.32
N LYS A 8 34.94 -23.26 -10.50
CA LYS A 8 33.56 -23.51 -10.92
C LYS A 8 33.18 -24.90 -10.41
N ILE A 9 32.21 -24.99 -9.52
CA ILE A 9 31.57 -26.26 -9.17
C ILE A 9 30.29 -26.37 -10.01
N ALA A 10 30.39 -27.14 -11.08
CA ALA A 10 29.25 -27.64 -11.84
C ALA A 10 28.63 -28.79 -11.05
N TRP A 11 27.34 -28.70 -10.75
CA TRP A 11 26.55 -29.86 -10.35
C TRP A 11 25.64 -30.28 -11.49
N VAL A 12 25.69 -31.58 -11.73
CA VAL A 12 25.21 -32.31 -12.89
C VAL A 12 23.73 -32.65 -12.72
N ALA A 13 23.00 -32.50 -13.82
CA ALA A 13 21.64 -32.96 -14.03
C ALA A 13 21.48 -34.47 -13.84
N SER A 14 20.30 -34.94 -13.41
CA SER A 14 19.61 -36.11 -14.00
C SER A 14 18.33 -36.53 -13.28
N CYS A 15 17.51 -37.24 -14.06
CA CYS A 15 16.36 -38.10 -13.75
C CYS A 15 14.99 -37.40 -13.69
N ALA A 16 14.25 -37.34 -14.81
CA ALA A 16 13.41 -38.40 -15.43
C ALA A 16 11.99 -38.41 -14.82
N LEU A 17 10.96 -38.08 -15.62
CA LEU A 17 10.04 -39.02 -16.32
C LEU A 17 9.19 -39.84 -15.30
N ALA A 18 7.86 -39.96 -15.32
CA ALA A 18 6.91 -40.01 -16.42
C ALA A 18 5.46 -40.17 -15.87
N LEU A 19 4.47 -39.94 -16.75
CA LEU A 19 3.09 -40.51 -16.80
C LEU A 19 2.08 -40.11 -15.69
N ALA A 20 0.87 -39.54 -15.92
CA ALA A 20 -0.23 -39.68 -16.89
C ALA A 20 -1.48 -40.37 -16.27
N LEU A 21 -2.66 -40.00 -16.80
CA LEU A 21 -4.04 -40.49 -16.56
C LEU A 21 -4.80 -39.87 -15.36
N ALA A 22 -6.12 -39.60 -15.38
CA ALA A 22 -7.20 -39.49 -16.38
C ALA A 22 -8.53 -39.21 -15.62
N CYS A 23 -9.60 -38.87 -16.37
CA CYS A 23 -11.03 -38.69 -16.01
C CYS A 23 -11.43 -37.37 -15.33
N GLY A 24 -12.46 -36.62 -15.77
CA GLY A 24 -13.53 -36.87 -16.75
C GLY A 24 -14.91 -36.60 -16.14
N GLY A 25 -15.76 -35.84 -16.84
CA GLY A 25 -17.19 -35.53 -16.56
C GLY A 25 -17.40 -34.04 -16.28
N ASP A 26 -17.95 -33.18 -17.13
CA ASP A 26 -18.99 -33.21 -18.18
C ASP A 26 -20.44 -33.27 -17.67
N GLU A 27 -21.23 -32.32 -18.20
CA GLU A 27 -22.69 -32.25 -18.37
C GLU A 27 -23.57 -31.60 -17.29
N GLY A 28 -24.12 -30.42 -17.66
CA GLY A 28 -25.58 -30.28 -17.81
C GLY A 28 -26.29 -29.34 -16.84
N GLY A 29 -26.80 -28.22 -17.36
CA GLY A 29 -27.71 -27.33 -16.62
C GLY A 29 -28.16 -26.11 -17.42
N GLU A 30 -28.88 -26.36 -18.51
CA GLU A 30 -29.51 -25.39 -19.40
C GLU A 30 -30.72 -24.71 -18.70
N GLU A 31 -30.72 -23.36 -18.64
CA GLU A 31 -31.94 -22.53 -18.57
C GLU A 31 -32.72 -22.67 -19.90
N PRO A 32 -34.06 -22.44 -20.03
CA PRO A 32 -34.68 -21.14 -19.73
C PRO A 32 -36.22 -21.24 -19.42
N PRO A 33 -37.07 -20.24 -19.74
CA PRO A 33 -37.56 -19.22 -18.82
C PRO A 33 -39.08 -19.29 -18.59
N SER A 34 -39.59 -18.58 -17.59
CA SER A 34 -41.01 -18.19 -17.49
C SER A 34 -41.08 -16.90 -16.68
N GLU A 35 -41.21 -15.77 -17.36
CA GLU A 35 -42.46 -15.10 -17.72
C GLU A 35 -42.87 -14.04 -16.69
N GLU A 36 -43.34 -12.95 -17.25
CA GLU A 36 -43.47 -11.63 -16.66
C GLU A 36 -44.48 -11.59 -15.51
N THR A 37 -44.16 -10.79 -14.49
CA THR A 37 -45.19 -10.05 -13.79
C THR A 37 -44.83 -8.58 -13.74
N SER A 38 -45.60 -7.82 -14.49
CA SER A 38 -45.71 -6.37 -14.46
C SER A 38 -46.29 -5.95 -13.12
N GLY A 39 -45.61 -5.02 -12.44
CA GLY A 39 -46.00 -4.48 -11.15
C GLY A 39 -45.18 -3.26 -10.82
N ALA A 40 -45.39 -2.18 -11.57
CA ALA A 40 -44.95 -0.86 -11.17
C ALA A 40 -45.69 -0.45 -9.89
N GLU A 41 -45.00 -0.42 -8.76
CA GLU A 41 -45.38 0.47 -7.67
C GLU A 41 -44.10 1.02 -7.03
N GLN A 42 -43.91 2.33 -7.22
CA GLN A 42 -42.84 3.11 -6.65
C GLN A 42 -43.07 3.21 -5.15
N ALA A 43 -42.50 2.26 -4.39
CA ALA A 43 -42.25 2.48 -2.98
C ALA A 43 -41.04 3.41 -2.89
N THR A 44 -41.34 4.68 -2.65
CA THR A 44 -40.41 5.75 -2.32
C THR A 44 -39.49 5.29 -1.19
N THR A 45 -38.28 4.85 -1.55
CA THR A 45 -37.16 4.83 -0.60
C THR A 45 -36.93 6.28 -0.23
N THR A 46 -37.42 6.62 0.95
CA THR A 46 -36.95 7.78 1.70
C THR A 46 -35.44 7.59 1.82
N THR A 47 -34.70 8.28 0.95
CA THR A 47 -33.30 8.59 1.16
C THR A 47 -33.27 9.41 2.45
N GLU A 48 -33.06 8.70 3.56
CA GLU A 48 -32.52 9.33 4.75
C GLU A 48 -31.23 10.02 4.32
N PRO A 49 -31.07 11.33 4.57
CA PRO A 49 -29.80 11.98 4.37
C PRO A 49 -28.78 11.22 5.21
N SER A 50 -27.85 10.53 4.55
CA SER A 50 -26.65 10.03 5.22
C SER A 50 -26.06 11.22 5.98
N GLU A 51 -25.92 11.06 7.29
CA GLU A 51 -25.23 12.03 8.12
C GLU A 51 -23.94 12.47 7.40
N PRO A 52 -23.62 13.78 7.38
CA PRO A 52 -22.32 14.20 6.87
C PRO A 52 -21.27 13.39 7.61
N ALA A 53 -20.47 12.63 6.86
CA ALA A 53 -19.34 11.88 7.41
C ALA A 53 -18.62 12.81 8.39
N ALA A 54 -18.61 12.41 9.66
CA ALA A 54 -17.97 13.19 10.70
C ALA A 54 -16.55 13.48 10.21
N ALA A 55 -16.21 14.76 10.04
CA ALA A 55 -14.92 15.16 9.52
C ALA A 55 -13.84 14.42 10.28
N HIS A 56 -13.03 13.63 9.57
CA HIS A 56 -11.96 12.85 10.18
C HIS A 56 -10.91 13.81 10.72
N THR A 57 -10.94 14.11 12.02
CA THR A 57 -9.98 15.02 12.66
C THR A 57 -8.90 14.21 13.35
N VAL A 58 -7.73 14.13 12.72
CA VAL A 58 -6.52 13.55 13.32
C VAL A 58 -5.77 14.62 14.10
N ARG A 59 -5.38 14.32 15.33
CA ARG A 59 -4.61 15.23 16.16
C ARG A 59 -3.23 15.50 15.54
N PRO A 60 -2.78 16.77 15.46
CA PRO A 60 -1.39 17.07 15.22
C PRO A 60 -0.49 16.41 16.26
N ARG A 61 0.64 15.85 15.83
CA ARG A 61 1.60 15.16 16.69
C ARG A 61 2.80 16.04 16.91
N ASP A 62 3.23 16.15 18.16
CA ASP A 62 4.46 16.87 18.50
C ASP A 62 5.68 16.07 17.98
N PRO A 63 6.73 16.72 17.46
CA PRO A 63 7.88 16.02 16.87
C PRO A 63 8.58 15.03 17.81
N GLU A 64 8.48 15.24 19.12
CA GLU A 64 9.03 14.37 20.18
C GLU A 64 8.22 13.07 20.37
N GLU A 65 6.96 13.03 19.92
CA GLU A 65 6.13 11.82 19.97
C GLU A 65 6.41 10.85 18.81
N ILE A 66 7.07 11.34 17.75
CA ILE A 66 7.38 10.56 16.56
C ILE A 66 8.65 9.75 16.85
N PRO A 67 8.58 8.41 16.91
CA PRO A 67 9.78 7.60 17.12
C PRO A 67 10.76 7.85 15.98
N ARG A 68 12.06 7.80 16.24
CA ARG A 68 13.09 7.99 15.21
C ARG A 68 14.02 6.80 15.16
N ALA A 69 14.50 6.49 13.97
CA ALA A 69 15.47 5.43 13.76
C ALA A 69 16.69 5.68 14.67
N PRO A 70 17.19 4.64 15.36
CA PRO A 70 18.26 4.80 16.36
C PRO A 70 19.62 5.18 15.75
N LYS A 71 19.75 5.08 14.42
CA LYS A 71 20.93 5.47 13.64
C LYS A 71 20.50 5.83 12.21
N PRO A 72 21.37 6.46 11.39
CA PRO A 72 21.03 6.80 10.01
C PRO A 72 20.51 5.59 9.24
N TRP A 73 19.40 5.76 8.51
CA TRP A 73 18.71 4.67 7.82
C TRP A 73 19.62 3.87 6.88
N GLU A 74 20.51 4.55 6.16
CA GLU A 74 21.45 3.92 5.23
C GLU A 74 22.54 3.07 5.92
N GLU A 75 22.75 3.26 7.22
CA GLU A 75 23.69 2.48 8.03
C GLU A 75 23.03 1.28 8.71
N MET A 76 21.70 1.11 8.57
CA MET A 76 20.95 0.00 9.11
C MET A 76 20.97 -1.20 8.16
N THR A 77 21.20 -2.39 8.73
CA THR A 77 20.99 -3.67 8.05
C THR A 77 19.50 -3.88 7.76
N ALA A 78 19.18 -4.76 6.81
CA ALA A 78 17.79 -5.11 6.52
C ALA A 78 17.03 -5.64 7.75
N GLN A 79 17.72 -6.38 8.64
CA GLN A 79 17.14 -6.85 9.89
C GLN A 79 16.81 -5.70 10.84
N GLU A 80 17.75 -4.75 11.04
CA GLU A 80 17.51 -3.58 11.90
C GLU A 80 16.38 -2.70 11.34
N LYS A 81 16.32 -2.51 10.01
CA LYS A 81 15.22 -1.79 9.35
C LYS A 81 13.88 -2.48 9.59
N GLY A 82 13.82 -3.80 9.41
CA GLY A 82 12.62 -4.60 9.66
C GLY A 82 12.16 -4.57 11.12
N GLN A 83 13.11 -4.62 12.07
CA GLN A 83 12.81 -4.49 13.50
C GLN A 83 12.23 -3.12 13.83
N PHE A 84 12.89 -2.03 13.42
CA PHE A 84 12.35 -0.68 13.65
C PHE A 84 10.99 -0.47 12.98
N MET A 85 10.80 -0.99 11.77
CA MET A 85 9.50 -0.93 11.08
C MET A 85 8.40 -1.66 11.85
N GLY A 86 8.69 -2.85 12.39
CA GLY A 86 7.73 -3.65 13.15
C GLY A 86 7.43 -3.11 14.55
N ASP A 87 8.47 -2.64 15.24
CA ASP A 87 8.40 -2.29 16.66
C ASP A 87 7.93 -0.83 16.87
N GLU A 88 8.29 0.09 15.97
CA GLU A 88 8.05 1.53 16.14
C GLU A 88 7.12 2.10 15.06
N VAL A 89 7.44 1.88 13.78
CA VAL A 89 6.70 2.50 12.66
C VAL A 89 5.28 1.94 12.54
N LEU A 90 5.13 0.61 12.53
CA LEU A 90 3.84 -0.04 12.34
C LEU A 90 2.84 0.31 13.45
N PRO A 91 3.18 0.24 14.75
CA PRO A 91 2.24 0.62 15.80
C PRO A 91 1.86 2.10 15.75
N TYR A 92 2.82 2.99 15.48
CA TYR A 92 2.57 4.42 15.35
C TYR A 92 1.62 4.71 14.17
N MET A 93 1.91 4.14 13.00
CA MET A 93 1.08 4.36 11.81
C MET A 93 -0.29 3.72 11.95
N ARG A 94 -0.39 2.54 12.54
CA ARG A 94 -1.68 1.93 12.86
C ARG A 94 -2.55 2.88 13.68
N ALA A 95 -2.02 3.44 14.76
CA ALA A 95 -2.76 4.38 15.60
C ALA A 95 -3.19 5.62 14.81
N LEU A 96 -2.31 6.18 13.98
CA LEU A 96 -2.60 7.35 13.17
C LEU A 96 -3.71 7.11 12.14
N PHE A 97 -3.66 5.97 11.45
CA PHE A 97 -4.66 5.60 10.45
C PHE A 97 -6.00 5.21 11.08
N GLN A 98 -5.99 4.54 12.23
CA GLN A 98 -7.23 4.19 12.95
C GLN A 98 -7.86 5.40 13.64
N GLU A 99 -7.06 6.40 14.05
CA GLU A 99 -7.57 7.70 14.51
C GLU A 99 -8.29 8.45 13.37
N TYR A 100 -7.78 8.34 12.14
CA TYR A 100 -8.44 8.87 10.96
C TYR A 100 -9.75 8.11 10.68
N ASP A 101 -9.68 6.80 10.45
CA ASP A 101 -10.83 5.96 10.10
C ASP A 101 -10.63 4.53 10.64
N ALA A 102 -11.18 4.28 11.83
CA ALA A 102 -11.01 3.01 12.54
C ALA A 102 -11.64 1.82 11.80
N GLU A 103 -12.74 2.03 11.10
CA GLU A 103 -13.44 0.96 10.37
C GLU A 103 -12.65 0.57 9.12
N ARG A 104 -12.25 1.57 8.32
CA ARG A 104 -11.45 1.33 7.10
C ARG A 104 -10.08 0.72 7.39
N TYR A 105 -9.47 1.08 8.52
CA TYR A 105 -8.12 0.65 8.90
C TYR A 105 -8.10 -0.33 10.08
N ALA A 106 -9.18 -1.10 10.28
CA ALA A 106 -9.24 -2.15 11.30
C ALA A 106 -8.11 -3.19 11.12
N ASP A 107 -7.82 -3.56 9.87
CA ASP A 107 -6.79 -4.54 9.49
C ASP A 107 -5.45 -3.90 9.09
N PHE A 108 -5.14 -2.70 9.60
CA PHE A 108 -3.89 -2.02 9.25
C PHE A 108 -2.65 -2.86 9.60
N GLY A 109 -1.81 -3.12 8.60
CA GLY A 109 -0.67 -4.03 8.73
C GLY A 109 0.45 -3.71 7.75
N CYS A 110 1.49 -4.54 7.75
CA CYS A 110 2.65 -4.37 6.87
C CYS A 110 2.24 -4.28 5.39
N ALA A 111 1.23 -5.06 4.97
CA ALA A 111 0.73 -5.05 3.60
C ALA A 111 0.06 -3.74 3.19
N THR A 112 -0.43 -2.93 4.14
CA THR A 112 -0.99 -1.60 3.86
C THR A 112 0.07 -0.69 3.22
N CYS A 113 1.34 -0.85 3.62
CA CYS A 113 2.46 -0.04 3.11
C CYS A 113 3.33 -0.76 2.08
N HIS A 114 3.39 -2.10 2.10
CA HIS A 114 4.31 -2.88 1.26
C HIS A 114 3.62 -3.77 0.21
N GLY A 115 2.29 -3.80 0.18
CA GLY A 115 1.50 -4.64 -0.74
C GLY A 115 1.27 -6.06 -0.22
N ALA A 116 0.33 -6.77 -0.82
CA ALA A 116 0.03 -8.16 -0.47
C ALA A 116 1.21 -9.10 -0.78
N ASP A 117 2.04 -8.73 -1.76
CA ASP A 117 3.23 -9.47 -2.20
C ASP A 117 4.52 -9.07 -1.48
N MET A 118 4.44 -8.32 -0.37
CA MET A 118 5.58 -7.76 0.37
C MET A 118 6.71 -8.77 0.63
N ASN A 119 6.40 -10.01 1.00
CA ASN A 119 7.43 -11.02 1.28
C ASN A 119 8.20 -11.42 0.01
N ALA A 120 7.50 -11.55 -1.12
CA ALA A 120 8.12 -11.89 -2.41
C ALA A 120 9.01 -10.74 -2.93
N ARG A 121 8.66 -9.50 -2.59
CA ARG A 121 9.41 -8.29 -2.97
C ARG A 121 10.41 -7.82 -1.91
N GLY A 122 10.60 -8.58 -0.83
CA GLY A 122 11.50 -8.17 0.26
C GLY A 122 11.12 -6.82 0.89
N PHE A 123 9.81 -6.55 1.00
CA PHE A 123 9.23 -5.30 1.50
C PHE A 123 9.60 -4.06 0.67
N ALA A 124 9.95 -4.23 -0.61
CA ALA A 124 10.24 -3.10 -1.49
C ALA A 124 9.00 -2.20 -1.68
N MET A 125 9.23 -0.89 -1.59
CA MET A 125 8.25 0.15 -1.95
C MET A 125 8.57 0.67 -3.37
N PRO A 126 7.60 1.28 -4.09
CA PRO A 126 6.23 1.58 -3.67
C PRO A 126 5.31 0.36 -3.64
N ASN A 127 4.22 0.48 -2.88
CA ASN A 127 3.12 -0.48 -2.86
C ASN A 127 2.35 -0.38 -4.18
N GLN A 128 2.30 -1.45 -4.97
CA GLN A 128 1.61 -1.42 -6.26
C GLN A 128 0.08 -1.55 -6.12
N ASP A 129 -0.41 -1.91 -4.93
CA ASP A 129 -1.83 -2.15 -4.65
C ASP A 129 -2.56 -0.88 -4.19
N ILE A 130 -1.86 0.26 -4.03
CA ILE A 130 -2.47 1.54 -3.66
C ILE A 130 -2.57 2.48 -4.87
N LEU A 131 -3.42 3.50 -4.72
CA LEU A 131 -3.70 4.48 -5.78
C LEU A 131 -2.40 5.05 -6.37
N ALA A 132 -2.22 4.84 -7.67
CA ALA A 132 -1.15 5.47 -8.43
C ALA A 132 -1.39 6.98 -8.54
N LEU A 133 -0.33 7.77 -8.35
CA LEU A 133 -0.42 9.22 -8.33
C LEU A 133 0.05 9.81 -9.65
N HIS A 134 -0.75 10.72 -10.20
CA HIS A 134 -0.36 11.52 -11.36
C HIS A 134 0.67 12.58 -10.97
N PRO A 135 1.50 13.06 -11.92
CA PRO A 135 2.48 14.12 -11.68
C PRO A 135 1.87 15.35 -10.99
N SER A 136 2.59 15.92 -10.03
CA SER A 136 2.18 17.16 -9.34
C SER A 136 1.86 18.28 -10.34
N GLY A 137 0.70 18.91 -10.18
CA GLY A 137 0.25 20.01 -11.05
C GLY A 137 -0.48 19.58 -12.32
N SER A 138 -0.54 18.29 -12.63
CA SER A 138 -1.38 17.76 -13.71
C SER A 138 -2.88 17.99 -13.44
N PRO A 139 -3.72 18.10 -14.49
CA PRO A 139 -5.18 18.13 -14.33
C PRO A 139 -5.73 16.95 -13.53
N GLU A 140 -5.19 15.75 -13.74
CA GLU A 140 -5.61 14.51 -13.11
C GLU A 140 -5.26 14.51 -11.61
N GLN A 141 -4.08 15.02 -11.26
CA GLN A 141 -3.71 15.21 -9.84
C GLN A 141 -4.64 16.21 -9.15
N ARG A 142 -5.02 17.32 -9.82
CA ARG A 142 -5.99 18.27 -9.25
C ARG A 142 -7.36 17.63 -9.03
N GLN A 143 -7.84 16.85 -10.00
CA GLN A 143 -9.12 16.14 -9.87
C GLN A 143 -9.09 15.13 -8.72
N MET A 144 -7.99 14.40 -8.53
CA MET A 144 -7.82 13.49 -7.39
C MET A 144 -7.88 14.25 -6.05
N VAL A 145 -7.20 15.40 -5.95
CA VAL A 145 -7.22 16.23 -4.74
C VAL A 145 -8.62 16.76 -4.44
N GLU A 146 -9.36 17.16 -5.48
CA GLU A 146 -10.76 17.62 -5.35
C GLU A 146 -11.71 16.49 -4.93
N ALA A 147 -11.49 15.27 -5.43
CA ALA A 147 -12.32 14.10 -5.13
C ALA A 147 -12.05 13.51 -3.73
N HIS A 148 -10.81 13.60 -3.24
CA HIS A 148 -10.38 12.99 -1.97
C HIS A 148 -9.65 13.99 -1.05
N PRO A 149 -10.24 15.16 -0.75
CA PRO A 149 -9.52 16.27 -0.14
C PRO A 149 -9.14 15.97 1.32
N GLU A 150 -9.94 15.18 2.04
CA GLU A 150 -9.62 14.77 3.41
C GLU A 150 -8.48 13.76 3.45
N MET A 151 -8.51 12.75 2.58
CA MET A 151 -7.44 11.76 2.50
C MET A 151 -6.12 12.39 2.09
N VAL A 152 -6.13 13.29 1.11
CA VAL A 152 -4.92 14.02 0.70
C VAL A 152 -4.36 14.85 1.86
N ARG A 153 -5.22 15.56 2.61
CA ARG A 153 -4.78 16.32 3.78
C ARG A 153 -4.22 15.42 4.88
N PHE A 154 -4.85 14.28 5.15
CA PHE A 154 -4.34 13.32 6.11
C PHE A 154 -2.95 12.81 5.72
N MET A 155 -2.80 12.37 4.47
CA MET A 155 -1.53 11.86 3.96
C MET A 155 -0.44 12.94 3.99
N PHE A 156 -0.75 14.15 3.53
CA PHE A 156 0.22 15.24 3.42
C PHE A 156 0.61 15.84 4.79
N ASN A 157 -0.36 16.04 5.68
CA ASN A 157 -0.12 16.72 6.95
C ASN A 157 0.34 15.77 8.08
N HIS A 158 0.04 14.47 8.00
CA HIS A 158 0.31 13.55 9.10
C HIS A 158 1.19 12.38 8.69
N VAL A 159 0.82 11.62 7.65
CA VAL A 159 1.52 10.37 7.31
C VAL A 159 2.90 10.62 6.70
N LEU A 160 2.96 11.45 5.66
CA LEU A 160 4.20 11.77 4.95
C LEU A 160 5.28 12.37 5.88
N PRO A 161 4.99 13.43 6.67
CA PRO A 161 6.00 13.99 7.56
C PRO A 161 6.39 13.00 8.67
N ALA A 162 5.46 12.23 9.21
CA ALA A 162 5.79 11.24 10.24
C ALA A 162 6.71 10.14 9.70
N MET A 163 6.44 9.57 8.51
CA MET A 163 7.35 8.57 7.91
C MET A 163 8.75 9.14 7.68
N ARG A 164 8.83 10.33 7.07
CA ARG A 164 10.09 11.01 6.80
C ARG A 164 10.89 11.18 8.09
N ASP A 165 10.24 11.67 9.13
CA ASP A 165 10.86 11.93 10.43
C ASP A 165 11.31 10.63 11.13
N MET A 166 10.50 9.57 11.05
CA MET A 166 10.82 8.26 11.63
C MET A 166 12.08 7.66 11.03
N ILE A 167 12.24 7.73 9.70
CA ILE A 167 13.41 7.14 9.02
C ILE A 167 14.56 8.15 8.85
N GLY A 168 14.38 9.41 9.27
CA GLY A 168 15.38 10.46 9.10
C GLY A 168 15.70 10.76 7.63
N ALA A 169 14.71 10.67 6.75
CA ALA A 169 14.90 10.98 5.33
C ALA A 169 14.88 12.49 5.09
N GLU A 170 15.62 12.94 4.07
CA GLU A 170 15.59 14.33 3.64
C GLU A 170 14.22 14.69 3.04
N PRO A 171 13.76 15.94 3.19
CA PRO A 171 12.57 16.41 2.50
C PRO A 171 12.76 16.35 0.99
N TYR A 172 11.66 16.15 0.26
CA TYR A 172 11.69 16.20 -1.19
C TYR A 172 12.15 17.58 -1.71
N ASP A 173 13.10 17.56 -2.64
CA ASP A 173 13.57 18.71 -3.39
C ASP A 173 13.08 18.62 -4.84
N ALA A 174 12.27 19.60 -5.24
CA ALA A 174 11.67 19.63 -6.57
C ALA A 174 12.68 20.02 -7.67
N GLU A 175 13.81 20.64 -7.34
CA GLU A 175 14.86 20.99 -8.32
C GLU A 175 15.69 19.77 -8.70
N THR A 176 16.02 18.93 -7.72
CA THR A 176 16.83 17.71 -7.93
C THR A 176 15.98 16.47 -8.18
N GLY A 177 14.72 16.46 -7.72
CA GLY A 177 13.84 15.31 -7.77
C GLY A 177 14.17 14.25 -6.71
N GLU A 178 15.00 14.59 -5.71
CA GLU A 178 15.46 13.68 -4.66
C GLU A 178 14.71 13.91 -3.33
N GLY A 179 14.82 12.97 -2.39
CA GLY A 179 14.21 13.05 -1.06
C GLY A 179 12.88 12.31 -0.91
N PHE A 180 12.33 12.33 0.31
CA PHE A 180 11.12 11.58 0.67
C PHE A 180 9.86 12.27 0.15
N SER A 181 9.05 11.57 -0.66
CA SER A 181 7.87 12.13 -1.32
C SER A 181 6.67 11.17 -1.29
N CYS A 182 5.52 11.63 -1.80
CA CYS A 182 4.33 10.79 -1.94
C CYS A 182 4.62 9.51 -2.73
N TYR A 183 5.53 9.58 -3.71
CA TYR A 183 5.92 8.47 -4.57
C TYR A 183 6.85 7.46 -3.89
N THR A 184 7.32 7.75 -2.67
CA THR A 184 8.05 6.75 -1.88
C THR A 184 7.14 5.59 -1.49
N CYS A 185 5.84 5.85 -1.29
CA CYS A 185 4.85 4.82 -0.97
C CYS A 185 3.94 4.50 -2.17
N HIS A 186 3.51 5.52 -2.90
CA HIS A 186 2.58 5.39 -4.02
C HIS A 186 3.29 5.16 -5.36
N PRO A 187 2.74 4.34 -6.26
CA PRO A 187 3.27 4.21 -7.60
C PRO A 187 2.97 5.46 -8.43
N HIS A 188 3.73 5.66 -9.50
CA HIS A 188 3.42 6.68 -10.49
C HIS A 188 2.32 6.19 -11.41
N ALA A 189 1.31 7.03 -11.67
CA ALA A 189 0.35 6.77 -12.73
C ALA A 189 1.02 6.98 -14.10
N GLU A 190 0.61 6.17 -15.07
CA GLU A 190 1.04 6.27 -16.48
C GLU A 190 0.40 7.46 -17.21
#